data_AF-A0AAP8KK62-F1
#
_entry.id   AF-A0AAP8KK62-F1
#
_cell.length_a   1.000
_cell.length_b   1.000
_cell.length_c   1.000
_cell.angle_alpha   90.00
_cell.angle_beta   90.00
_cell.angle_gamma   90.00
#
_symmetry.space_group_name_H-M   'P 1'
#
loop_
_entity.id
_entity.type
_entity.pdbx_description
1 polymer ?
#
loop_
_entity_poly.entity_id
_entity_poly.type
_entity_poly.pdbx_seq_one_letter_code
_entity_poly.pdbx_strand_id
1 'polypeptide(L)'
;MPIKISPKKILLCLLILSPAWYVAACCVFSNSRKAAFYQIQTGDTRQAVLDRFGAPTHVERAGVSFKQYSTTPCAAPCVERLWFENRLNTELEVWSLELDRHGRVVGKNYLMSS
;
A
#
# COMPACT_ATOMS: atom_id res chain seq x y z
N MET A 1 38.58 4.70 26.26
CA MET A 1 38.17 3.41 26.87
C MET A 1 37.43 2.60 25.81
N PRO A 2 37.98 1.49 25.29
CA PRO A 2 37.26 0.68 24.29
C PRO A 2 36.13 -0.08 24.97
N ILE A 3 34.88 0.16 24.54
CA ILE A 3 33.72 -0.57 25.03
C ILE A 3 33.82 -2.01 24.50
N LYS A 4 34.20 -2.95 25.37
CA LYS A 4 34.32 -4.38 25.03
C LYS A 4 32.93 -5.02 25.10
N ILE A 5 32.13 -4.87 24.04
CA ILE A 5 30.78 -5.44 23.97
C ILE A 5 30.90 -6.94 23.66
N SER A 6 30.41 -7.78 24.56
CA SER A 6 30.37 -9.24 24.36
C SER A 6 29.34 -9.60 23.28
N PRO A 7 29.59 -10.63 22.44
CA PRO A 7 28.65 -11.07 21.41
C PRO A 7 27.25 -11.39 21.95
N LYS A 8 27.14 -11.87 23.20
CA LYS A 8 25.84 -12.09 23.87
C LYS A 8 25.06 -10.79 24.11
N LYS A 9 25.77 -9.70 24.44
CA LYS A 9 25.18 -8.37 24.63
C LYS A 9 24.77 -7.74 23.29
N ILE A 10 25.56 -7.96 22.24
CA ILE A 10 25.20 -7.53 20.86
C ILE A 10 23.92 -8.23 20.42
N LEU A 11 23.84 -9.56 20.58
CA LEU A 11 22.65 -10.33 20.21
C LEU A 11 21.41 -9.87 20.98
N LEU A 12 21.54 -9.65 22.29
CA LEU A 12 20.43 -9.15 23.10
C LEU A 12 19.97 -7.77 22.64
N CYS A 13 20.89 -6.85 22.32
CA CYS A 13 20.54 -5.54 21.77
C CYS A 13 19.80 -5.66 20.43
N LEU A 14 20.26 -6.52 19.52
CA LEU A 14 19.59 -6.73 18.22
C LEU A 14 18.17 -7.29 18.40
N LEU A 15 17.98 -8.23 19.33
CA LEU A 15 16.66 -8.78 19.65
C LEU A 15 15.70 -7.75 20.24
N ILE A 16 16.20 -6.82 21.06
CA ILE A 16 15.39 -5.75 21.65
C ILE A 16 15.06 -4.66 20.62
N LEU A 17 15.97 -4.40 19.67
CA LEU A 17 15.79 -3.36 18.65
C LEU A 17 14.93 -3.82 17.47
N SER A 18 14.85 -5.12 17.20
CA SER A 18 14.11 -5.65 16.05
C SER A 18 12.62 -5.29 16.05
N PRO A 19 11.87 -5.29 17.17
CA PRO A 19 10.47 -4.90 17.17
C PRO A 19 10.29 -3.40 16.92
N ALA A 20 11.17 -2.57 17.49
CA ALA A 20 11.16 -1.13 17.25
C ALA A 20 11.42 -0.79 15.77
N TRP A 21 12.38 -1.46 15.13
CA TRP A 21 12.62 -1.32 13.70
C TRP A 21 11.46 -1.81 12.85
N TYR A 22 10.83 -2.92 13.23
CA TYR A 22 9.65 -3.43 12.53
C TYR A 22 8.51 -2.40 12.56
N VAL A 23 8.15 -1.89 13.73
CA VAL A 23 7.09 -0.88 13.87
C VAL A 23 7.43 0.38 13.09
N ALA A 24 8.68 0.86 13.15
CA ALA A 24 9.12 2.01 12.37
C ALA A 24 8.95 1.76 10.86
N ALA A 25 9.31 0.57 10.35
CA ALA A 25 9.12 0.21 8.95
C ALA A 25 7.64 0.19 8.55
N CYS A 26 6.76 -0.39 9.38
CA CYS A 26 5.31 -0.38 9.16
C CYS A 26 4.77 1.06 9.07
N CYS A 27 5.15 1.94 10.01
CA CYS A 27 4.71 3.33 10.02
C CYS A 27 5.20 4.10 8.78
N VAL A 28 6.48 3.96 8.41
CA VAL A 28 7.04 4.62 7.22
C VAL A 28 6.34 4.13 5.96
N PHE A 29 6.13 2.83 5.82
CA PHE A 29 5.46 2.27 4.65
C PHE A 29 4.02 2.75 4.54
N SER A 30 3.22 2.62 5.61
CA SER A 30 1.82 3.08 5.62
C SER A 30 1.71 4.58 5.33
N ASN A 31 2.55 5.41 5.96
CA ASN A 31 2.52 6.87 5.76
C ASN A 31 2.95 7.26 4.34
N SER A 32 3.96 6.59 3.77
CA SER A 32 4.41 6.84 2.39
C SER A 32 3.29 6.52 1.38
N ARG A 33 2.56 5.42 1.60
CA ARG A 33 1.43 4.99 0.75
C ARG A 33 0.24 5.93 0.88
N LYS A 34 -0.08 6.36 2.09
CA LYS A 34 -1.11 7.40 2.33
C LYS A 34 -0.74 8.71 1.63
N ALA A 35 0.50 9.16 1.73
CA ALA A 35 0.96 10.36 1.04
C ALA A 35 0.81 10.23 -0.49
N ALA A 36 1.23 9.10 -1.07
CA ALA A 36 1.03 8.82 -2.49
C ALA A 36 -0.46 8.86 -2.89
N PHE A 37 -1.32 8.24 -2.08
CA PHE A 37 -2.78 8.22 -2.29
C PHE A 37 -3.41 9.62 -2.31
N TYR A 38 -2.98 10.49 -1.39
CA TYR A 38 -3.50 11.85 -1.31
C TYR A 38 -2.99 12.74 -2.44
N GLN A 39 -1.81 12.47 -2.98
CA GLN A 39 -1.24 13.20 -4.11
C GLN A 39 -1.88 12.84 -5.47
N ILE A 40 -2.46 11.66 -5.60
CA ILE A 40 -3.18 11.26 -6.82
C ILE A 40 -4.50 12.03 -6.94
N GLN A 41 -4.71 12.60 -8.12
CA GLN A 41 -5.90 13.37 -8.50
C GLN A 41 -6.69 12.68 -9.60
N THR A 42 -7.97 13.01 -9.69
CA THR A 42 -8.83 12.64 -10.82
C THR A 42 -8.22 13.20 -12.12
N GLY A 43 -8.16 12.37 -13.16
CA GLY A 43 -7.56 12.71 -14.45
C GLY A 43 -6.09 12.31 -14.59
N ASP A 44 -5.40 11.99 -13.49
CA ASP A 44 -4.03 11.46 -13.51
C ASP A 44 -3.97 10.18 -14.35
N THR A 45 -2.85 10.01 -15.07
CA THR A 45 -2.65 8.83 -15.91
C THR A 45 -2.32 7.59 -15.06
N ARG A 46 -2.62 6.42 -15.61
CA ARG A 46 -2.16 5.14 -15.06
C ARG A 46 -0.66 5.16 -14.73
N GLN A 47 0.17 5.70 -15.63
CA GLN A 47 1.61 5.78 -15.39
C GLN A 47 1.92 6.66 -14.17
N ALA A 48 1.27 7.82 -14.02
CA ALA A 48 1.45 8.69 -12.87
C ALA A 48 1.06 8.01 -11.53
N VAL A 49 0.09 7.09 -11.56
CA VAL A 49 -0.25 6.22 -10.41
C VAL A 49 0.89 5.24 -10.13
N LEU A 50 1.38 4.53 -11.15
CA LEU A 50 2.46 3.57 -11.03
C LEU A 50 3.79 4.21 -10.61
N ASP A 51 4.07 5.44 -11.02
CA ASP A 51 5.28 6.15 -10.62
C ASP A 51 5.28 6.49 -9.12
N ARG A 52 4.09 6.67 -8.53
CA ARG A 52 3.94 6.99 -7.10
C ARG A 52 3.77 5.76 -6.21
N PHE A 53 3.03 4.76 -6.68
CA PHE A 53 2.76 3.54 -5.91
C PHE A 53 3.70 2.38 -6.28
N GLY A 54 4.36 2.39 -7.43
CA GLY A 54 4.97 1.20 -8.00
C GLY A 54 3.93 0.21 -8.53
N ALA A 55 4.31 -1.07 -8.59
CA ALA A 55 3.44 -2.11 -9.13
C ALA A 55 2.22 -2.37 -8.21
N PRO A 56 1.01 -2.53 -8.79
CA PRO A 56 -0.17 -2.91 -8.04
C PRO A 56 -0.06 -4.36 -7.56
N THR A 57 -0.64 -4.65 -6.39
CA THR A 57 -0.79 -6.01 -5.87
C THR A 57 -1.79 -6.79 -6.73
N HIS A 58 -2.84 -6.14 -7.21
CA HIS A 58 -3.85 -6.74 -8.06
C HIS A 58 -4.44 -5.72 -9.05
N VAL A 59 -4.86 -6.19 -10.22
CA VAL A 59 -5.55 -5.40 -11.24
C VAL A 59 -6.91 -6.04 -11.48
N GLU A 60 -7.95 -5.35 -11.03
CA GLU A 60 -9.34 -5.77 -11.22
C GLU A 60 -9.87 -5.18 -12.53
N ARG A 61 -10.50 -6.01 -13.37
CA ARG A 61 -11.15 -5.58 -14.62
C ARG A 61 -12.64 -5.35 -14.37
N ALA A 62 -13.26 -4.46 -15.16
CA ALA A 62 -14.68 -4.18 -15.04
C ALA A 62 -15.55 -5.44 -15.09
N GLY A 63 -16.60 -5.44 -14.27
CA GLY A 63 -17.59 -6.53 -14.19
C GLY A 63 -17.17 -7.74 -13.35
N VAL A 64 -15.91 -7.85 -12.93
CA VAL A 64 -15.43 -8.92 -12.06
C VAL A 64 -14.92 -8.32 -10.75
N SER A 65 -15.65 -8.50 -9.66
CA SER A 65 -15.20 -7.99 -8.36
C SER A 65 -14.05 -8.81 -7.80
N PHE A 66 -13.04 -8.13 -7.27
CA PHE A 66 -12.01 -8.78 -6.47
C PHE A 66 -12.48 -8.89 -5.01
N LYS A 67 -13.19 -9.99 -4.74
CA LYS A 67 -13.90 -10.23 -3.46
C LYS A 67 -13.02 -10.17 -2.21
N GLN A 68 -11.70 -10.28 -2.34
CA GLN A 68 -10.77 -10.14 -1.22
C GLN A 68 -10.78 -8.73 -0.62
N TYR A 69 -11.01 -7.69 -1.44
CA TYR A 69 -10.98 -6.30 -0.98
C TYR A 69 -12.32 -5.57 -1.14
N SER A 70 -13.17 -6.00 -2.08
CA SER A 70 -14.49 -5.38 -2.27
C SER A 70 -15.51 -6.34 -2.85
N THR A 71 -16.74 -6.23 -2.38
CA THR A 71 -17.90 -6.89 -2.98
C THR A 71 -18.46 -6.11 -4.18
N THR A 72 -18.13 -4.82 -4.28
CA THR A 72 -18.59 -3.95 -5.37
C THR A 72 -17.60 -4.00 -6.54
N PRO A 73 -18.00 -4.51 -7.71
CA PRO A 73 -17.11 -4.56 -8.87
C PRO A 73 -16.76 -3.16 -9.35
N CYS A 74 -15.61 -3.03 -10.01
CA CYS A 74 -15.34 -1.93 -10.92
C CYS A 74 -16.46 -1.88 -11.97
N ALA A 75 -17.21 -0.77 -11.97
CA ALA A 75 -18.33 -0.52 -12.87
C ALA A 75 -18.16 0.84 -13.54
N ALA A 76 -18.76 1.00 -14.73
CA ALA A 76 -18.61 2.22 -15.53
C ALA A 76 -18.84 3.49 -14.67
N PRO A 77 -17.95 4.49 -14.75
CA PRO A 77 -16.92 4.70 -15.78
C PRO A 77 -15.61 3.92 -15.59
N CYS A 78 -15.46 3.16 -14.49
CA CYS A 78 -14.29 2.32 -14.25
C CYS A 78 -14.23 1.15 -15.26
N VAL A 79 -13.07 0.97 -15.89
CA VAL A 79 -12.74 -0.22 -16.70
C VAL A 79 -11.66 -1.09 -16.05
N GLU A 80 -10.85 -0.48 -15.19
CA GLU A 80 -9.75 -1.11 -14.47
C GLU A 80 -9.62 -0.48 -13.09
N ARG A 81 -9.47 -1.29 -12.04
CA ARG A 81 -9.17 -0.84 -10.68
C ARG A 81 -7.83 -1.43 -10.24
N LEU A 82 -6.90 -0.56 -9.89
CA LEU A 82 -5.59 -0.94 -9.35
C LEU A 82 -5.69 -1.05 -7.84
N TRP A 83 -5.18 -2.16 -7.28
CA TRP A 83 -5.16 -2.41 -5.84
C TRP A 83 -3.72 -2.42 -5.31
N PHE A 84 -3.51 -1.76 -4.18
CA PHE A 84 -2.21 -1.67 -3.50
C PHE A 84 -2.39 -2.07 -2.04
N GLU A 85 -1.76 -3.15 -1.62
CA GLU A 85 -1.90 -3.71 -0.26
C GLU A 85 -0.66 -3.41 0.59
N ASN A 86 -0.87 -3.01 1.84
CA ASN A 86 0.20 -2.93 2.83
C ASN A 86 0.46 -4.30 3.46
N ARG A 87 1.39 -5.05 2.90
CA ARG A 87 1.80 -6.38 3.42
C ARG A 87 2.57 -6.34 4.74
N LEU A 88 2.95 -5.15 5.23
CA LEU A 88 3.59 -5.00 6.55
C LEU A 88 2.56 -4.78 7.66
N ASN A 89 1.31 -4.52 7.31
CA ASN A 89 0.24 -4.46 8.29
C ASN A 89 -0.26 -5.89 8.58
N THR A 90 -0.45 -6.21 9.85
CA THR A 90 -1.05 -7.47 10.28
C THR A 90 -2.56 -7.51 10.02
N GLU A 91 -3.17 -6.33 9.91
CA GLU A 91 -4.55 -6.10 9.48
C GLU A 91 -4.60 -5.72 8.00
N LEU A 92 -5.79 -5.81 7.39
CA LEU A 92 -5.98 -5.40 6.01
C LEU A 92 -5.89 -3.88 5.91
N GLU A 93 -4.90 -3.38 5.18
CA GLU A 93 -4.80 -1.98 4.78
C GLU A 93 -4.53 -1.93 3.27
N VAL A 94 -5.47 -1.39 2.50
CA VAL A 94 -5.44 -1.42 1.03
C VAL A 94 -5.95 -0.12 0.43
N TRP A 95 -5.31 0.32 -0.65
CA TRP A 95 -5.72 1.46 -1.47
C TRP A 95 -6.16 0.97 -2.84
N SER A 96 -7.17 1.63 -3.41
CA SER A 96 -7.62 1.37 -4.78
C SER A 96 -7.79 2.62 -5.60
N LEU A 97 -7.45 2.52 -6.88
CA LEU A 97 -7.53 3.60 -7.85
C LEU A 97 -8.29 3.08 -9.06
N GLU A 98 -9.41 3.71 -9.39
CA GLU A 98 -10.26 3.36 -10.52
C GLU A 98 -9.87 4.17 -11.75
N LEU A 99 -9.70 3.48 -12.87
CA LEU A 99 -9.29 4.04 -14.15
C LEU A 99 -10.40 3.90 -15.18
N ASP A 100 -10.61 4.95 -15.96
CA ASP A 100 -11.50 4.90 -17.12
C ASP A 100 -10.84 4.24 -18.35
N ARG A 101 -11.60 4.16 -19.44
CA ARG A 101 -11.14 3.62 -20.74
C ARG A 101 -9.92 4.34 -21.33
N HIS A 102 -9.62 5.56 -20.88
CA HIS A 102 -8.47 6.35 -21.31
C HIS A 102 -7.28 6.18 -20.36
N GLY A 103 -7.39 5.29 -19.36
CA GLY A 103 -6.36 5.06 -18.36
C GLY A 103 -6.19 6.25 -17.42
N ARG A 104 -7.28 6.99 -17.15
CA ARG A 104 -7.29 8.14 -16.25
C ARG A 104 -8.03 7.83 -14.97
N VAL A 105 -7.51 8.34 -13.85
CA VAL A 105 -8.14 8.18 -12.55
C VAL A 105 -9.53 8.82 -12.53
N VAL A 106 -10.54 8.05 -12.18
CA VAL A 106 -11.93 8.50 -11.98
C VAL A 106 -12.42 8.35 -10.54
N GLY A 107 -11.75 7.50 -9.76
CA GLY A 107 -12.11 7.24 -8.37
C GLY A 107 -10.93 6.74 -7.56
N LYS A 108 -11.00 6.92 -6.24
CA LYS A 108 -10.01 6.39 -5.30
C LYS A 108 -10.69 5.94 -4.02
N ASN A 109 -10.28 4.80 -3.47
CA ASN A 109 -10.79 4.28 -2.21
C ASN A 109 -9.65 3.85 -1.31
N TYR A 110 -9.89 3.93 0.00
CA TYR A 110 -8.99 3.44 1.04
C TYR A 110 -9.80 2.57 1.99
N LEU A 111 -9.32 1.36 2.24
CA LEU A 111 -9.94 0.40 3.13
C LEU A 111 -8.91 -0.02 4.18
N MET A 112 -9.35 0.01 5.44
CA MET A 112 -8.61 -0.51 6.57
C MET A 112 -9.57 -1.33 7.45
N SER A 113 -9.24 -2.58 7.76
CA SER A 113 -9.96 -3.33 8.79
C SER A 113 -9.49 -2.90 10.18
N SER A 114 -10.41 -2.80 11.13
CA SER A 114 -10.14 -2.55 12.55
C SER A 114 -10.26 -3.79 13.40
#